data_AF-A0A7X8MQ03-F1
#
_entry.id   AF-A0A7X8MQ03-F1
#
_cell.length_a   1.000
_cell.length_b   1.000
_cell.length_c   1.000
_cell.angle_alpha   90.00
_cell.angle_beta   90.00
_cell.angle_gamma   90.00
#
_symmetry.space_group_name_H-M   'P 1'
#
loop_
_entity.id
_entity.type
_entity.pdbx_description
1 polymer ?
#
loop_
_entity_poly.entity_id
_entity_poly.type
_entity_poly.pdbx_seq_one_letter_code
_entity_poly.pdbx_strand_id
1 'polypeptide(L)'
;MLYNFDFRIAVKDKKNCYKTYDVSIFKLKSISDYLPNINTITTRARKIYVKYKCPICGEEHENNYSIKDLLRKQLIVGGCELTGSPVYFIGKPIKVSKYISKYNEINSKVYAML
;
A
#
# COMPACT_ATOMS: atom_id res chain seq x y z
N MET A 1 -24.46 7.82 -13.02
CA MET A 1 -23.69 7.61 -11.77
C MET A 1 -22.22 7.45 -12.13
N LEU A 2 -21.38 8.43 -11.84
CA LEU A 2 -19.93 8.32 -11.99
C LEU A 2 -19.42 7.39 -10.88
N TYR A 3 -18.91 6.22 -11.27
CA TYR A 3 -18.21 5.33 -10.34
C TYR A 3 -16.91 6.00 -9.92
N ASN A 4 -16.91 6.78 -8.83
CA ASN A 4 -15.67 7.24 -8.19
C ASN A 4 -14.94 6.01 -7.62
N PHE A 5 -13.99 5.49 -8.40
CA PHE A 5 -13.06 4.48 -7.93
C PHE A 5 -11.97 5.19 -7.12
N ASP A 6 -12.30 5.47 -5.88
CA ASP A 6 -11.36 5.98 -4.89
C ASP A 6 -10.74 4.80 -4.14
N PHE A 7 -9.42 4.79 -4.08
CA PHE A 7 -8.66 3.78 -3.34
C PHE A 7 -7.67 4.47 -2.40
N ARG A 8 -7.41 3.82 -1.28
CA ARG A 8 -6.45 4.26 -0.29
C ARG A 8 -5.18 3.44 -0.43
N ILE A 9 -4.06 4.13 -0.35
CA ILE A 9 -2.74 3.54 -0.25
C ILE A 9 -2.24 3.79 1.17
N ALA A 10 -1.65 2.79 1.80
CA ALA A 10 -0.92 2.96 3.04
C ALA A 10 0.48 2.41 2.91
N VAL A 11 1.48 3.16 3.33
CA VAL A 11 2.89 2.81 3.16
C VAL A 11 3.62 2.97 4.47
N LYS A 12 4.43 1.96 4.81
CA LYS A 12 5.27 1.99 5.99
C LYS A 12 6.43 2.95 5.79
N ASP A 13 6.72 3.76 6.79
CA ASP A 13 7.90 4.61 6.83
C ASP A 13 9.06 3.94 7.58
N LYS A 14 10.20 4.63 7.63
CA LYS A 14 11.40 4.18 8.38
C LYS A 14 11.17 4.04 9.89
N LYS A 15 10.11 4.66 10.44
CA LYS A 15 9.72 4.55 11.84
C LYS A 15 8.69 3.43 12.07
N ASN A 16 8.48 2.56 11.08
CA ASN A 16 7.54 1.45 11.14
C ASN A 16 6.07 1.88 11.26
N CYS A 17 5.76 3.14 10.93
CA CYS A 17 4.42 3.73 10.96
C CYS A 17 3.83 3.77 9.53
N TYR A 18 2.51 3.64 9.42
CA TYR A 18 1.84 3.75 8.11
C TYR A 18 1.40 5.19 7.84
N LYS A 19 1.79 5.72 6.67
CA LYS A 19 1.22 6.94 6.08
C LYS A 19 0.17 6.56 5.07
N THR A 20 -0.98 7.22 5.11
CA THR A 20 -2.12 6.94 4.23
C THR A 20 -2.35 8.05 3.21
N TYR A 21 -2.73 7.65 2.00
CA TYR A 21 -2.99 8.54 0.87
C TYR A 21 -4.28 8.10 0.18
N ASP A 22 -5.21 9.03 -0.02
CA ASP A 22 -6.42 8.78 -0.82
C ASP A 22 -6.16 9.17 -2.27
N VAL A 23 -6.48 8.26 -3.18
CA VAL A 23 -6.18 8.38 -4.59
C VAL A 23 -7.42 8.05 -5.39
N SER A 24 -7.77 8.94 -6.31
CA SER A 24 -8.88 8.72 -7.25
C SER A 24 -8.32 8.26 -8.59
N ILE A 25 -8.89 7.19 -9.19
CA ILE A 25 -8.44 6.68 -10.51
C ILE A 25 -8.43 7.78 -11.58
N PHE A 26 -9.37 8.74 -11.51
CA PHE A 26 -9.48 9.82 -12.50
C PHE A 26 -8.44 10.94 -12.33
N LYS A 27 -7.75 11.00 -11.19
CA LYS A 27 -6.70 11.99 -10.89
C LYS A 27 -5.28 11.42 -11.01
N LEU A 28 -5.16 10.14 -11.37
CA LEU A 28 -3.87 9.48 -11.54
C LEU A 28 -3.23 9.83 -12.88
N LYS A 29 -2.35 10.83 -12.87
CA LYS A 29 -1.31 10.95 -13.91
C LYS A 29 -0.13 10.01 -13.62
N SER A 30 0.31 9.94 -12.36
CA SER A 30 1.24 8.94 -11.83
C SER A 30 1.07 8.82 -10.31
N ILE A 31 1.12 7.61 -9.76
CA ILE A 31 1.13 7.36 -8.30
C ILE A 31 2.46 7.83 -7.66
N SER A 32 3.55 7.89 -8.45
CA SER A 32 4.87 8.33 -7.99
C SER A 32 4.85 9.73 -7.36
N ASP A 33 3.95 10.59 -7.83
CA ASP A 33 3.84 11.98 -7.35
C ASP A 33 3.33 12.07 -5.91
N TYR A 34 2.67 11.01 -5.42
CA TYR A 34 2.11 10.93 -4.07
C TYR A 34 2.94 10.05 -3.13
N LEU A 35 3.92 9.30 -3.65
CA LEU A 35 4.68 8.32 -2.89
C LEU A 35 6.19 8.48 -3.14
N PRO A 36 6.92 9.21 -2.27
CA PRO A 36 8.33 9.52 -2.49
C PRO A 36 9.26 8.29 -2.50
N ASN A 37 8.80 7.13 -2.02
CA ASN A 37 9.59 5.90 -1.93
C ASN A 37 8.97 4.72 -2.69
N ILE A 38 7.87 4.94 -3.42
CA ILE A 38 7.22 3.89 -4.21
C ILE A 38 7.07 4.38 -5.65
N ASN A 39 7.85 3.77 -6.53
CA ASN A 39 7.67 3.91 -7.96
C ASN A 39 6.68 2.84 -8.39
N THR A 40 5.42 3.22 -8.60
CA THR A 40 4.48 2.29 -9.25
C THR A 40 4.34 2.62 -10.72
N ILE A 41 4.50 1.60 -11.58
CA ILE A 41 4.29 1.72 -13.01
C ILE A 41 3.01 0.95 -13.34
N THR A 42 2.02 1.64 -13.90
CA THR A 42 0.83 0.98 -14.45
C THR A 42 1.02 0.83 -15.96
N THR A 43 1.03 -0.41 -16.45
CA THR A 43 1.19 -0.68 -17.89
C THR A 43 -0.16 -0.92 -18.56
N ARG A 44 -0.25 -0.69 -19.88
CA ARG A 44 -1.45 -0.97 -20.71
C ARG A 44 -1.93 -2.43 -20.60
N ALA A 45 -1.08 -3.35 -20.14
CA ALA A 45 -1.37 -4.78 -19.96
C ALA A 45 -2.20 -5.12 -18.71
N ARG A 46 -2.85 -4.15 -18.06
CA ARG A 46 -3.65 -4.34 -16.83
C ARG A 46 -2.87 -4.93 -15.64
N LYS A 47 -1.57 -4.65 -15.58
CA LYS A 47 -0.67 -5.01 -14.48
C LYS A 47 -0.20 -3.76 -13.74
N ILE A 48 -0.20 -3.85 -12.42
CA ILE A 48 0.33 -2.87 -11.49
C ILE A 48 1.69 -3.39 -11.05
N TYR A 49 2.75 -2.66 -11.40
CA TYR A 49 4.10 -2.92 -10.91
C TYR A 49 4.39 -1.96 -9.79
N VAL A 50 4.83 -2.47 -8.64
CA VAL A 50 5.15 -1.69 -7.44
C VAL A 50 6.61 -1.94 -7.12
N LYS A 51 7.47 -0.96 -7.42
CA LYS A 51 8.87 -0.96 -7.03
C LYS A 51 9.07 0.01 -5.88
N TYR A 52 9.74 -0.42 -4.81
CA TYR A 52 9.95 0.41 -3.63
C TYR A 52 11.22 0.03 -2.88
N LYS A 53 11.80 1.00 -2.19
CA LYS A 53 12.88 0.73 -1.23
C LYS A 53 12.28 0.32 0.10
N CYS A 54 12.62 -0.86 0.59
CA CYS A 54 12.08 -1.42 1.82
C CYS A 54 12.55 -0.62 3.04
N PRO A 55 11.65 -0.08 3.87
CA PRO A 55 12.04 0.56 5.13
C PRO A 55 12.45 -0.45 6.21
N ILE A 56 12.23 -1.76 5.99
CA ILE A 56 12.47 -2.83 6.97
C ILE A 56 13.84 -3.47 6.77
N CYS A 57 14.13 -3.97 5.56
CA CYS A 57 15.42 -4.62 5.26
C CYS A 57 16.42 -3.70 4.54
N GLY A 58 16.00 -2.53 4.05
CA GLY A 58 16.86 -1.60 3.30
C GLY A 58 17.01 -1.90 1.81
N GLU A 59 16.67 -3.12 1.36
CA GLU A 59 16.74 -3.56 -0.04
C GLU A 59 15.62 -3.00 -0.93
N GLU A 60 15.81 -3.03 -2.25
CA GLU A 60 14.73 -2.77 -3.21
C GLU A 60 13.87 -4.01 -3.42
N HIS A 61 12.55 -3.85 -3.45
CA HIS A 61 11.61 -4.90 -3.80
C HIS A 61 10.75 -4.49 -4.99
N GLU A 62 10.30 -5.50 -5.74
CA GLU A 62 9.38 -5.34 -6.86
C GLU A 62 8.26 -6.37 -6.77
N ASN A 63 7.02 -5.89 -6.74
CA ASN A 63 5.84 -6.76 -6.73
C ASN A 63 4.96 -6.43 -7.94
N ASN A 64 4.39 -7.46 -8.54
CA ASN A 64 3.45 -7.32 -9.64
C ASN A 64 2.05 -7.82 -9.25
N TYR A 65 1.03 -7.07 -9.65
CA TYR A 65 -0.36 -7.42 -9.37
C TYR A 65 -1.23 -7.23 -10.61
N SER A 66 -2.24 -8.06 -10.79
CA SER A 66 -3.26 -7.76 -11.79
C SER A 66 -4.21 -6.69 -11.27
N ILE A 67 -4.63 -5.76 -12.12
CA ILE A 67 -5.75 -4.85 -11.80
C ILE A 67 -7.02 -5.64 -11.46
N LYS A 68 -7.20 -6.83 -12.06
CA LYS A 68 -8.31 -7.74 -11.71
C LYS A 68 -8.26 -8.17 -10.24
N ASP A 69 -7.07 -8.38 -9.68
CA ASP A 69 -6.90 -8.71 -8.27
C ASP A 69 -7.28 -7.54 -7.37
N LEU A 70 -6.90 -6.32 -7.75
CA LEU A 70 -7.32 -5.12 -7.00
C LEU A 70 -8.85 -4.99 -6.99
N LEU A 71 -9.50 -5.19 -8.15
CA LEU A 71 -10.95 -5.12 -8.29
C LEU A 71 -11.67 -6.25 -7.54
N ARG A 72 -11.15 -7.48 -7.58
CA ARG A 72 -11.77 -8.66 -6.93
C ARG A 72 -11.47 -8.74 -5.43
N LYS A 73 -10.20 -8.66 -5.04
CA LYS A 73 -9.75 -8.83 -3.64
C LYS A 73 -10.05 -7.59 -2.80
N GLN A 74 -10.22 -6.42 -3.43
CA GLN A 74 -10.49 -5.12 -2.82
C GLN A 74 -9.39 -4.61 -1.86
N LEU A 75 -8.33 -5.39 -1.67
CA LEU A 75 -7.15 -5.08 -0.87
C LEU A 75 -5.97 -5.90 -1.39
N ILE A 76 -4.89 -5.21 -1.70
CA ILE A 76 -3.57 -5.74 -2.01
C ILE A 76 -2.68 -5.44 -0.80
N VAL A 77 -1.91 -6.44 -0.38
CA VAL A 77 -0.90 -6.31 0.66
C VAL A 77 0.43 -6.65 0.02
N GLY A 78 1.37 -5.70 0.06
CA GLY A 78 2.74 -5.94 -0.32
C GLY A 78 3.63 -5.93 0.90
N GLY A 79 4.57 -6.86 0.95
CA GLY A 79 5.46 -7.06 2.09
C GLY A 79 6.90 -7.22 1.64
N CYS A 80 7.80 -7.10 2.60
CA CYS A 80 9.21 -7.42 2.42
C CYS A 80 9.35 -8.94 2.26
N GLU A 81 10.00 -9.38 1.20
CA GLU A 81 10.19 -10.81 0.89
C GLU A 81 11.06 -11.52 1.94
N LEU A 82 12.01 -10.80 2.54
CA LEU A 82 12.93 -11.36 3.54
C LEU A 82 12.28 -11.54 4.91
N THR A 83 11.43 -10.59 5.33
CA THR A 83 10.87 -10.57 6.70
C THR A 83 9.41 -10.98 6.75
N GLY A 84 8.76 -11.16 5.59
CA GLY A 84 7.31 -11.36 5.49
C GLY A 84 6.46 -10.17 5.97
N SER A 85 7.10 -9.08 6.43
CA SER A 85 6.40 -7.96 7.06
C SER A 85 5.68 -7.11 6.03
N PRO A 86 4.41 -6.72 6.27
CA PRO A 86 3.67 -5.86 5.35
C PRO A 86 4.30 -4.46 5.29
N VAL A 87 4.62 -4.01 4.08
CA VAL A 87 5.21 -2.70 3.80
C VAL A 87 4.17 -1.73 3.25
N TYR A 88 3.21 -2.20 2.47
CA TYR A 88 2.13 -1.34 1.98
C TYR A 88 0.81 -2.08 1.78
N PHE A 89 -0.25 -1.29 1.74
CA PHE A 89 -1.61 -1.71 1.46
C PHE A 89 -2.21 -0.83 0.36
N ILE A 90 -2.91 -1.43 -0.59
CA ILE A 90 -3.62 -0.71 -1.67
C ILE A 90 -5.02 -1.29 -1.79
N GLY A 91 -6.07 -0.50 -1.68
CA GLY A 91 -7.42 -1.03 -1.81
C GLY A 91 -8.53 -0.06 -1.45
N LYS A 92 -9.72 -0.59 -1.17
CA LYS A 92 -10.86 0.23 -0.74
C LYS A 92 -10.51 0.97 0.56
N PRO A 93 -10.83 2.27 0.69
CA PRO A 93 -10.46 3.08 1.87
C PRO A 93 -10.85 2.43 3.19
N ILE A 94 -12.07 1.93 3.30
CA ILE A 94 -12.58 1.25 4.51
C ILE A 94 -11.73 0.03 4.88
N LYS A 95 -11.32 -0.80 3.90
CA LYS A 95 -10.52 -2.00 4.18
C LYS A 95 -9.11 -1.63 4.63
N VAL A 96 -8.50 -0.66 3.96
CA VAL A 96 -7.15 -0.19 4.30
C VAL A 96 -7.12 0.44 5.70
N SER A 97 -8.09 1.32 6.01
CA SER A 97 -8.23 1.91 7.36
C SER A 97 -8.37 0.84 8.44
N LYS A 98 -9.24 -0.16 8.23
CA LYS A 98 -9.47 -1.22 9.22
C LYS A 98 -8.18 -1.98 9.57
N TYR A 99 -7.35 -2.27 8.56
CA TYR A 99 -6.05 -2.92 8.78
C TYR A 99 -5.08 -2.04 9.57
N ILE A 100 -4.97 -0.76 9.22
CA ILE A 100 -4.05 0.16 9.90
C ILE A 100 -4.49 0.41 11.35
N SER A 101 -5.79 0.61 11.59
CA SER A 101 -6.31 0.76 12.94
C SER A 101 -5.99 -0.45 13.81
N LYS A 102 -6.19 -1.67 13.27
CA LYS A 102 -5.85 -2.91 13.99
C LYS A 102 -4.33 -3.03 14.23
N TYR A 103 -3.50 -2.68 13.25
CA TYR A 103 -2.05 -2.65 13.43
C TYR A 103 -1.64 -1.68 14.54
N ASN A 104 -2.17 -0.45 14.53
CA ASN A 104 -1.86 0.56 15.53
C ASN A 104 -2.32 0.13 16.93
N GLU A 105 -3.48 -0.52 17.05
CA GLU A 105 -3.99 -1.05 18.31
C GLU A 105 -3.09 -2.16 18.88
N ILE A 106 -2.63 -3.10 18.03
CA ILE A 106 -1.70 -4.15 18.45
C ILE A 106 -0.37 -3.52 18.86
N ASN A 107 0.15 -2.60 18.05
CA ASN A 107 1.42 -1.96 18.31
C ASN A 107 1.38 -1.14 19.61
N SER A 108 0.33 -0.37 19.87
CA SER A 108 0.18 0.38 21.13
C SER A 108 0.13 -0.54 22.35
N LYS A 109 -0.54 -1.70 22.24
CA LYS A 109 -0.57 -2.71 23.30
C LYS A 109 0.82 -3.30 23.56
N VAL A 110 1.55 -3.67 22.51
CA VAL A 110 2.92 -4.20 22.64
C VAL A 110 3.86 -3.17 23.27
N TYR A 111 3.82 -1.92 22.81
CA TYR A 111 4.64 -0.84 23.38
C TYR A 111 4.25 -0.49 24.83
N ALA A 112 3.00 -0.69 25.24
CA ALA A 112 2.58 -0.52 26.63
C ALA A 112 3.01 -1.69 27.55
N MET A 113 3.44 -2.81 26.97
CA MET A 113 3.95 -3.98 27.71
C MET A 113 5.48 -4.00 27.86
N LEU A 114 6.19 -3.13 27.14
CA LEU A 114 7.64 -2.94 27.21
C LEU A 114 7.99 -1.85 28.22
#